data_AF-A0AAW3UVD5-F1
#
_entry.id   AF-A0AAW3UVD5-F1
#
_cell.length_a   1.000
_cell.length_b   1.000
_cell.length_c   1.000
_cell.angle_alpha   90.00
_cell.angle_beta   90.00
_cell.angle_gamma   90.00
#
_symmetry.space_group_name_H-M   'P 1'
#
loop_
_entity.id
_entity.type
_entity.pdbx_description
1 polymer ?
#
loop_
_entity_poly.entity_id
_entity_poly.type
_entity_poly.pdbx_seq_one_letter_code
_entity_poly.pdbx_strand_id
1 'polypeptide(L)' 'MNDRDATSKPHGSARGRSRTSAVAGSRIRFRDHELMVVEIGPFAHAQGATVTFRARSVGAQAVRVGAIIKTRWGVCEVVA' A
#
# COMPACT_ATOMS: atom_id res chain seq x y z
N MET A 1 47.66 13.78 -12.16
CA MET A 1 46.81 13.26 -13.23
C MET A 1 46.06 12.04 -12.70
N ASN A 2 44.74 12.20 -12.53
CA ASN A 2 43.68 11.20 -12.32
C ASN A 2 43.57 10.44 -10.98
N ASP A 3 42.83 11.07 -10.06
CA ASP A 3 41.65 10.52 -9.39
C ASP A 3 41.04 9.28 -10.05
N ARG A 4 40.74 8.24 -9.25
CA ARG A 4 39.47 7.51 -9.33
C ARG A 4 39.03 7.05 -7.94
N ASP A 5 38.26 7.94 -7.32
CA ASP A 5 37.11 7.65 -6.46
C ASP A 5 36.46 6.29 -6.82
N ALA A 6 36.40 5.40 -5.84
CA ALA A 6 35.56 4.22 -5.86
C ALA A 6 34.39 4.40 -4.88
N THR A 7 33.72 5.55 -4.94
CA THR A 7 32.40 5.73 -4.34
C THR A 7 31.37 5.71 -5.46
N SER A 8 30.91 4.54 -5.84
CA SER A 8 29.67 4.43 -6.63
C SER A 8 29.01 3.08 -6.37
N LYS A 9 28.22 3.02 -5.30
CA LYS A 9 27.10 2.09 -5.21
C LYS A 9 26.10 2.47 -6.31
N PRO A 10 25.78 1.60 -7.28
CA PRO A 10 24.62 1.85 -8.11
C PRO A 10 23.38 1.52 -7.28
N HIS A 11 22.67 2.57 -6.86
CA HIS A 11 21.25 2.48 -6.58
C HIS A 11 20.55 1.87 -7.80
N GLY A 12 19.82 0.78 -7.59
CA GLY A 12 19.15 0.09 -8.69
C GLY A 12 18.06 -0.87 -8.27
N SER A 13 17.43 -0.67 -7.10
CA SER A 13 16.21 -1.39 -6.72
C SER A 13 15.00 -0.84 -7.49
N ALA A 14 15.07 -0.83 -8.82
CA ALA A 14 13.97 -0.43 -9.69
C ALA A 14 13.29 -1.67 -10.27
N ARG A 15 12.88 -2.61 -9.42
CA ARG A 15 11.98 -3.69 -9.84
C ARG A 15 10.56 -3.14 -9.83
N GLY A 16 10.19 -2.50 -10.94
CA GLY A 16 8.81 -2.31 -11.40
C GLY A 16 7.77 -2.01 -10.32
N ARG A 17 8.05 -1.05 -9.43
CA ARG A 17 7.04 -0.58 -8.49
C ARG A 17 6.14 0.34 -9.30
N SER A 18 5.13 -0.23 -9.97
CA SER A 18 3.91 0.51 -10.31
C SER A 18 3.63 1.39 -9.10
N ARG A 19 3.71 2.70 -9.31
CA ARG A 19 3.81 3.69 -8.25
C ARG A 19 2.48 3.67 -7.49
N THR A 20 2.33 2.72 -6.57
CA THR A 20 1.21 2.66 -5.64
C THR A 20 1.40 3.90 -4.79
N SER A 21 0.66 4.96 -5.09
CA SER A 21 0.77 6.25 -4.39
C SER A 21 0.36 6.13 -2.90
N ALA A 22 -0.18 4.98 -2.51
CA ALA A 22 -0.32 4.58 -1.13
C ALA A 22 0.99 3.90 -0.69
N VAL A 23 1.66 4.47 0.32
CA VAL A 23 2.68 3.80 1.13
C VAL A 23 2.06 3.41 2.49
N ALA A 24 2.61 2.41 3.18
CA ALA A 24 2.18 2.12 4.55
C ALA A 24 2.30 3.38 5.41
N GLY A 25 1.30 3.63 6.25
CA GLY A 25 1.12 4.88 7.00
C GLY A 25 0.32 5.97 6.26
N SER A 26 0.03 5.81 4.96
CA SER A 26 -0.76 6.80 4.22
C SER A 26 -2.22 6.76 4.64
N ARG A 27 -2.83 7.93 4.79
CA ARG A 27 -4.28 8.05 4.91
C ARG A 27 -4.89 8.22 3.53
N ILE A 28 -5.85 7.36 3.21
CA ILE A 28 -6.64 7.41 1.99
C ILE A 28 -8.09 7.70 2.35
N ARG A 29 -8.74 8.53 1.55
CA ARG A 29 -10.19 8.72 1.63
C ARG A 29 -10.86 7.88 0.57
N PHE A 30 -11.78 7.03 1.00
CA PHE A 30 -12.62 6.21 0.15
C PHE A 30 -14.08 6.55 0.42
N ARG A 31 -14.73 7.22 -0.53
CA ARG A 31 -16.08 7.80 -0.33
C ARG A 31 -16.08 8.70 0.91
N ASP A 32 -16.87 8.36 1.92
CA ASP A 32 -16.99 9.07 3.19
C ASP A 32 -16.13 8.44 4.31
N HIS A 33 -15.38 7.38 3.99
CA HIS A 33 -14.53 6.67 4.93
C HIS A 33 -13.08 7.12 4.80
N GLU A 34 -12.43 7.33 5.93
CA GLU A 34 -10.99 7.53 5.99
C GLU A 34 -10.31 6.24 6.48
N LEU A 35 -9.32 5.78 5.72
CA LEU A 35 -8.61 4.53 5.94
C LEU A 35 -7.11 4.84 6.02
N MET A 36 -6.41 4.25 6.97
CA MET A 36 -4.96 4.32 7.06
C MET A 36 -4.37 3.02 6.57
N VAL A 37 -3.57 3.09 5.52
CA VAL A 37 -2.85 1.94 4.98
C VAL A 37 -1.87 1.45 6.04
N VAL A 38 -2.00 0.19 6.44
CA VAL A 38 -1.14 -0.45 7.43
C VAL A 38 -0.06 -1.27 6.72
N GLU A 39 -0.44 -1.99 5.67
CA GLU A 39 0.43 -2.94 5.00
C GLU A 39 0.19 -2.93 3.49
N ILE A 40 1.23 -3.11 2.68
CA ILE A 40 1.14 -3.13 1.22
C ILE A 40 1.85 -4.37 0.72
N GLY A 41 1.14 -5.15 -0.09
CA GLY A 41 1.64 -6.38 -0.64
C GLY A 41 0.51 -7.20 -1.24
N PRO A 42 0.84 -8.21 -2.05
CA PRO A 42 -0.15 -9.20 -2.48
C PRO A 42 -0.52 -10.08 -1.27
N PHE A 43 -1.70 -9.87 -0.70
CA PHE A 43 -2.29 -10.73 0.30
C PHE A 43 -3.32 -11.65 -0.34
N ALA A 44 -3.19 -12.95 -0.08
CA ALA A 44 -4.19 -13.92 -0.50
C ALA A 44 -5.44 -13.76 0.37
N HIS A 45 -6.56 -13.40 -0.25
CA HIS A 45 -7.85 -13.39 0.43
C HIS A 45 -8.61 -14.69 0.16
N ALA A 46 -9.34 -15.19 1.16
CA ALA A 46 -10.05 -16.46 1.12
C ALA A 46 -11.06 -16.61 -0.04
N GLN A 47 -11.53 -15.49 -0.60
CA GLN A 47 -12.44 -15.45 -1.76
C GLN A 47 -11.72 -15.48 -3.13
N GLY A 48 -10.42 -15.79 -3.17
CA GLY A 48 -9.64 -15.82 -4.42
C GLY A 48 -9.29 -14.43 -4.97
N ALA A 49 -9.62 -13.36 -4.25
CA ALA A 49 -9.18 -12.01 -4.58
C ALA A 49 -7.75 -11.78 -4.06
N THR A 50 -6.90 -11.15 -4.87
CA THR A 50 -5.60 -10.66 -4.40
C THR A 50 -5.79 -9.27 -3.81
N VAL A 51 -5.66 -9.17 -2.49
CA VAL A 51 -5.66 -7.90 -1.77
C VAL A 51 -4.29 -7.25 -2.02
N THR A 52 -4.29 -5.99 -2.42
CA THR A 52 -3.08 -5.22 -2.76
C THR A 52 -2.52 -4.47 -1.56
N PHE A 53 -3.39 -4.13 -0.61
CA PHE A 53 -3.00 -3.48 0.63
C PHE A 53 -4.03 -3.69 1.74
N ARG A 54 -3.59 -3.61 2.98
CA ARG A 54 -4.43 -3.63 4.17
C ARG A 54 -4.49 -2.24 4.75
N ALA A 55 -5.69 -1.84 5.16
CA ALA A 55 -5.88 -0.56 5.81
C ALA A 55 -6.77 -0.72 7.04
N ARG A 56 -6.54 0.09 8.06
CA ARG A 56 -7.45 0.21 9.20
C ARG A 56 -8.36 1.40 8.98
N SER A 57 -9.61 1.32 9.41
CA SER A 57 -10.48 2.48 9.37
C SER A 57 -10.05 3.50 10.44
N VAL A 58 -9.81 4.75 10.04
CA VAL A 58 -9.44 5.85 10.92
C VAL A 58 -10.38 7.01 10.66
N GLY A 59 -11.44 7.16 11.45
CA GLY A 59 -12.42 8.21 11.23
C GLY A 59 -13.73 7.93 11.95
N ALA A 60 -14.65 8.89 11.86
CA ALA A 60 -15.96 8.78 12.50
C ALA A 60 -16.83 7.66 11.91
N GLN A 61 -16.66 7.37 10.61
CA GLN A 61 -17.33 6.25 9.95
C GLN A 61 -16.39 5.06 9.78
N ALA A 62 -16.51 4.10 10.70
CA ALA A 62 -15.77 2.85 10.64
C ALA A 62 -16.28 1.97 9.49
N VAL A 63 -15.34 1.43 8.71
CA VAL A 63 -15.64 0.31 7.81
C VAL A 63 -15.48 -0.98 8.62
N ARG A 64 -16.35 -1.96 8.38
CA ARG A 64 -16.25 -3.27 9.05
C ARG A 64 -14.89 -3.92 8.78
N VAL A 65 -14.27 -4.42 9.84
CA VAL A 65 -13.07 -5.28 9.75
C VAL A 65 -13.41 -6.54 8.94
N GLY A 66 -12.49 -6.96 8.08
CA GLY A 66 -12.67 -8.03 7.09
C GLY A 66 -13.38 -7.57 5.81
N ALA A 67 -13.79 -6.31 5.69
CA ALA A 67 -14.37 -5.81 4.45
C ALA A 67 -13.31 -5.70 3.35
N ILE A 68 -13.62 -6.25 2.18
CA ILE A 68 -12.83 -6.02 0.97
C ILE A 68 -13.42 -4.84 0.20
N ILE A 69 -12.61 -3.80 0.02
CA ILE A 69 -12.97 -2.61 -0.77
C ILE A 69 -12.16 -2.60 -2.05
N LYS A 70 -12.83 -2.55 -3.19
CA LYS A 70 -12.17 -2.23 -4.46
C LYS A 70 -12.01 -0.71 -4.58
N THR A 71 -10.76 -0.26 -4.62
CA THR A 71 -10.41 1.16 -4.78
C THR A 71 -9.65 1.37 -6.09
N ARG A 72 -9.49 2.63 -6.50
CA ARG A 72 -8.62 3.00 -7.64
C ARG A 72 -7.14 2.63 -7.44
N TRP A 73 -6.71 2.37 -6.20
CA TRP A 73 -5.34 1.98 -5.88
C TRP A 73 -5.15 0.46 -5.84
N GLY A 74 -6.22 -0.31 -5.97
CA GLY A 74 -6.24 -1.76 -5.84
C GLY A 74 -7.27 -2.25 -4.84
N VAL A 75 -7.18 -3.52 -4.51
CA VAL A 75 -8.08 -4.19 -3.56
C VAL A 75 -7.56 -3.98 -2.15
N CYS A 76 -8.37 -3.36 -1.30
CA CYS A 76 -8.08 -3.09 0.10
C CYS A 76 -8.81 -4.11 0.99
N GLU A 77 -8.14 -4.65 1.99
CA GLU A 77 -8.79 -5.35 3.10
C GLU A 77 -8.77 -4.45 4.34
N VAL A 78 -9.92 -4.32 5.01
CA VAL A 78 -10.01 -3.55 6.25
C VAL A 78 -9.60 -4.43 7.43
N VAL A 79 -8.56 -4.05 8.14
CA VAL A 79 -8.07 -4.75 9.34
C VAL A 79 -8.35 -3.93 10.60
N ALA A 80 -8.38 -4.60 11.75
CA ALA A 80 -8.54 -3.95 13.06
C ALA A 80 -7.30 -3.14 13.45
#